data_AF-A0A7S4VYP3-F1
#
_entry.id   AF-A0A7S4VYP3-F1
#
_cell.length_a   1.000
_cell.length_b   1.000
_cell.length_c   1.000
_cell.angle_alpha   90.00
_cell.angle_beta   90.00
_cell.angle_gamma   90.00
#
_symmetry.space_group_name_H-M   'P 1'
#
loop_
_entity.id
_entity.type
_entity.pdbx_description
1 polymer ?
#
loop_
_entity_poly.entity_id
_entity_poly.type
_entity_poly.pdbx_seq_one_letter_code
_entity_poly.pdbx_strand_id
1 'polypeptide(L)'
;PGCYRSTEVDGNHILSASLDALSEMQKQNAELLSLTKIELGNLGKEDVNRAIMALLSIDKESRTEGLASICYKRTSGNPFFLLEFVKLLEEEGLLHFHLGLFQWKWDETEIGSRTASTENVVDLLQRKMEKLSREAQGFLQCAACLGSSFVDDTIKLIWHHKKNINEDSSEAETGTEELLMTMVEENYFE
;
A
#
# COMPACT_ATOMS: atom_id res chain seq x y z
N PRO A 1 -9.58 -2.92 18.41
CA PRO A 1 -8.75 -2.49 17.26
C PRO A 1 -9.25 -1.12 16.76
N GLY A 2 -8.36 -0.11 16.74
CA GLY A 2 -8.71 1.31 16.60
C GLY A 2 -7.98 2.00 15.46
N CYS A 3 -7.86 1.35 14.31
CA CYS A 3 -7.30 1.93 13.10
C CYS A 3 -8.46 2.24 12.16
N TYR A 4 -8.84 3.51 12.08
CA TYR A 4 -9.86 3.98 11.13
C TYR A 4 -9.24 5.02 10.21
N ARG A 5 -9.57 4.95 8.92
CA ARG A 5 -9.24 6.04 8.00
C ARG A 5 -10.10 7.26 8.33
N SER A 6 -9.57 8.44 8.05
CA SER A 6 -10.32 9.70 8.22
C SER A 6 -11.63 9.73 7.42
N THR A 7 -11.74 8.91 6.37
CA THR A 7 -12.94 8.75 5.55
C THR A 7 -13.93 7.70 6.06
N GLU A 8 -13.53 6.86 7.02
CA GLU A 8 -14.35 5.76 7.58
C GLU A 8 -15.08 6.17 8.88
N VAL A 9 -14.70 7.32 9.45
CA VAL A 9 -15.26 7.85 10.69
C VAL A 9 -16.14 9.05 10.34
N ASP A 10 -17.42 8.79 10.09
CA ASP A 10 -18.40 9.84 9.84
C ASP A 10 -18.90 10.48 11.15
N GLY A 11 -19.74 11.51 11.04
CA GLY A 11 -20.29 12.22 12.20
C GLY A 11 -21.18 11.37 13.12
N ASN A 12 -21.65 10.21 12.65
CA ASN A 12 -22.48 9.29 13.43
C ASN A 12 -21.66 8.15 14.06
N HIS A 13 -20.36 8.06 13.78
CA HIS A 13 -19.51 7.03 14.32
C HIS A 13 -19.25 7.21 15.83
N ILE A 14 -19.24 6.12 16.60
CA ILE A 14 -19.06 6.12 18.07
C ILE A 14 -17.75 6.83 18.47
N LEU A 15 -16.71 6.69 17.63
CA LEU A 15 -15.43 7.35 17.84
C LEU A 15 -15.55 8.88 17.74
N SER A 16 -16.33 9.41 16.80
CA SER A 16 -16.55 10.84 16.62
C SER A 16 -17.17 11.45 17.88
N ALA A 17 -18.26 10.84 18.37
CA ALA A 17 -18.91 11.27 19.61
C ALA A 17 -17.97 11.20 20.83
N SER A 18 -17.12 10.18 20.89
CA SER A 18 -16.14 10.02 21.99
C SER A 18 -15.04 11.09 21.93
N LEU A 19 -14.53 11.42 20.73
CA LEU A 19 -13.53 12.47 20.51
C LEU A 19 -14.11 13.86 20.80
N ASP A 20 -15.37 14.11 20.42
CA ASP A 20 -16.07 15.37 20.70
C ASP A 20 -16.25 15.55 22.21
N ALA A 21 -16.66 14.50 22.93
CA ALA A 21 -16.79 14.54 24.39
C ALA A 21 -15.44 14.82 25.08
N LEU A 22 -14.36 14.15 24.65
CA LEU A 22 -13.02 14.39 25.18
C LEU A 22 -12.52 15.82 24.89
N SER A 23 -12.79 16.32 23.68
CA SER A 23 -12.44 17.69 23.29
C SER A 23 -13.20 18.72 24.12
N GLU A 24 -14.47 18.47 24.44
CA GLU A 24 -15.27 19.35 25.30
C GLU A 24 -14.81 19.33 26.76
N MET A 25 -14.44 18.15 27.30
CA MET A 25 -13.84 18.03 28.64
C MET A 25 -12.51 18.79 28.74
N GLN A 26 -11.67 18.74 27.70
CA GLN A 26 -10.43 19.51 27.65
C GLN A 26 -10.69 21.02 27.68
N LYS A 27 -11.72 21.51 26.96
CA LYS A 27 -12.09 22.95 27.01
C LYS A 27 -12.57 23.38 28.39
N GLN A 28 -13.29 22.50 29.09
CA GLN A 28 -13.85 22.79 30.41
C GLN A 28 -12.79 22.75 31.52
N ASN A 29 -11.80 21.86 31.43
CA ASN A 29 -10.72 21.77 32.40
C ASN A 29 -9.42 21.21 31.80
N ALA A 30 -8.61 22.11 31.25
CA ALA A 30 -7.35 21.78 30.58
C ALA A 30 -6.26 21.20 31.53
N GLU A 31 -6.38 21.38 32.86
CA GLU A 31 -5.43 20.81 33.83
C GLU A 31 -5.67 19.31 34.07
N LEU A 32 -6.88 18.82 33.78
CA LEU A 32 -7.30 17.45 34.07
C LEU A 32 -7.13 16.51 32.86
N LEU A 33 -7.12 17.06 31.63
CA LEU A 33 -7.00 16.29 30.39
C LEU A 33 -6.25 17.10 29.32
N SER A 34 -5.15 16.56 28.81
CA SER A 34 -4.43 17.11 27.66
C SER A 34 -4.58 16.19 26.45
N LEU A 35 -5.34 16.63 25.45
CA LEU A 35 -5.51 15.92 24.19
C LEU A 35 -4.60 16.55 23.14
N THR A 36 -3.78 15.72 22.49
CA THR A 36 -2.93 16.12 21.36
C THR A 36 -3.40 15.42 20.11
N LYS A 37 -3.83 16.20 19.11
CA LYS A 37 -4.15 15.67 17.78
C LYS A 37 -2.89 15.70 16.92
N ILE A 38 -2.48 14.53 16.44
CA ILE A 38 -1.37 14.40 15.48
C ILE A 38 -1.98 14.05 14.13
N GLU A 39 -1.83 14.93 13.16
CA GLU A 39 -2.23 14.68 11.78
C GLU A 39 -1.02 14.18 11.00
N LEU A 40 -1.14 13.00 10.41
CA LEU A 40 -0.08 12.40 9.60
C LEU A 40 -0.29 12.82 8.14
N GLY A 41 0.62 13.65 7.64
CA GLY A 41 0.69 13.97 6.21
C GLY A 41 1.62 13.03 5.44
N ASN A 42 1.76 13.28 4.15
CA ASN A 42 2.81 12.66 3.35
C ASN A 42 4.19 13.15 3.80
N LEU A 43 5.21 12.32 3.55
CA LEU A 43 6.61 12.62 3.83
C LEU A 43 7.10 13.77 2.94
N GLY A 44 7.91 14.67 3.50
CA GLY A 44 8.69 15.60 2.69
C GLY A 44 9.76 14.90 1.85
N LYS A 45 10.38 15.60 0.91
CA LYS A 45 11.44 15.03 0.06
C LYS A 45 12.64 14.55 0.90
N GLU A 46 12.99 15.30 1.94
CA GLU A 46 14.06 14.99 2.88
C GLU A 46 13.73 13.76 3.72
N ASP A 47 12.47 13.62 4.15
CA ASP A 47 11.98 12.43 4.85
C ASP A 47 11.98 11.20 3.97
N VAL A 48 11.60 11.33 2.70
CA VAL A 48 11.75 10.25 1.72
C VAL A 48 13.21 9.84 1.58
N ASN A 49 14.13 10.80 1.51
CA ASN A 49 15.56 10.49 1.44
C ASN A 49 16.03 9.71 2.68
N ARG A 50 15.63 10.15 3.88
CA ARG A 50 15.91 9.43 5.14
C ARG A 50 15.31 8.02 5.15
N ALA A 51 14.09 7.84 4.63
CA ALA A 51 13.47 6.53 4.51
C ALA A 51 14.25 5.62 3.56
N ILE A 52 14.68 6.13 2.39
CA ILE A 52 15.52 5.38 1.44
C ILE A 52 16.88 5.02 2.06
N MET A 53 17.52 5.96 2.77
CA MET A 53 18.77 5.70 3.51
C MET A 53 18.61 4.56 4.51
N ALA A 54 17.53 4.57 5.29
CA ALA A 54 17.24 3.52 6.26
C ALA A 54 16.97 2.17 5.59
N LEU A 55 16.14 2.14 4.53
CA LEU A 55 15.80 0.93 3.77
C LEU A 55 17.05 0.28 3.15
N LEU A 56 17.96 1.10 2.60
CA LEU A 56 19.15 0.62 1.91
C LEU A 56 20.38 0.50 2.83
N SER A 57 20.25 0.87 4.11
CA SER A 57 21.35 0.95 5.07
C SER A 57 22.53 1.79 4.56
N ILE A 58 22.23 3.01 4.09
CA ILE A 58 23.21 3.97 3.55
C ILE A 58 23.24 5.22 4.44
N ASP A 59 24.39 5.50 5.05
CA ASP A 59 24.55 6.65 5.97
C ASP A 59 24.81 7.99 5.26
N LYS A 60 25.16 7.97 3.98
CA LYS A 60 25.52 9.18 3.21
C LYS A 60 24.32 9.71 2.42
N GLU A 61 23.73 10.80 2.90
CA GLU A 61 22.54 11.44 2.32
C GLU A 61 22.66 11.80 0.82
N SER A 62 23.80 12.36 0.42
CA SER A 62 24.07 12.73 -0.98
C SER A 62 24.15 11.53 -1.93
N ARG A 63 24.31 10.31 -1.41
CA ARG A 63 24.33 9.10 -2.26
C ARG A 63 22.91 8.73 -2.70
N THR A 64 21.91 8.90 -1.85
CA THR A 64 20.53 8.48 -2.10
C THR A 64 19.64 9.60 -2.64
N GLU A 65 20.13 10.84 -2.66
CA GLU A 65 19.35 12.03 -3.00
C GLU A 65 18.68 11.95 -4.38
N GLY A 66 19.39 11.46 -5.41
CA GLY A 66 18.83 11.33 -6.75
C GLY A 66 17.72 10.27 -6.82
N LEU A 67 17.97 9.09 -6.27
CA LEU A 67 16.95 8.03 -6.11
C LEU A 67 15.73 8.51 -5.31
N ALA A 68 15.96 9.21 -4.19
CA ALA A 68 14.92 9.78 -3.34
C ALA A 68 14.08 10.82 -4.09
N SER A 69 14.71 11.63 -4.95
CA SER A 69 14.01 12.60 -5.79
C SER A 69 13.08 11.92 -6.80
N ILE A 70 13.51 10.80 -7.39
CA ILE A 70 12.65 10.00 -8.27
C ILE A 70 11.50 9.39 -7.47
N CYS A 71 11.80 8.76 -6.34
CA CYS A 71 10.79 8.15 -5.48
C CYS A 71 9.75 9.17 -5.03
N TYR A 72 10.17 10.33 -4.51
CA TYR A 72 9.28 11.40 -4.09
C TYR A 72 8.39 11.89 -5.24
N LYS A 73 8.95 12.07 -6.44
CA LYS A 73 8.17 12.49 -7.63
C LYS A 73 7.09 11.47 -7.99
N ARG A 74 7.36 10.18 -7.81
CA ARG A 74 6.43 9.08 -8.16
C ARG A 74 5.37 8.84 -7.09
N THR A 75 5.67 9.11 -5.83
CA THR A 75 4.82 8.73 -4.70
C THR A 75 4.19 9.90 -3.98
N SER A 76 4.59 11.13 -4.34
CA SER A 76 4.20 12.38 -3.64
C SER A 76 4.41 12.29 -2.12
N GLY A 77 5.43 11.55 -1.68
CA GLY A 77 5.75 11.35 -0.26
C GLY A 77 4.83 10.39 0.50
N ASN A 78 3.88 9.72 -0.16
CA ASN A 78 3.03 8.75 0.53
C ASN A 78 3.88 7.53 0.99
N PRO A 79 3.96 7.22 2.29
CA PRO A 79 4.81 6.14 2.80
C PRO A 79 4.50 4.76 2.22
N PHE A 80 3.21 4.44 2.03
CA PHE A 80 2.79 3.17 1.47
C PHE A 80 3.25 3.04 0.01
N PHE A 81 3.03 4.08 -0.80
CA PHE A 81 3.50 4.07 -2.19
C PHE A 81 5.02 4.15 -2.32
N LEU A 82 5.71 4.78 -1.37
CA LEU A 82 7.17 4.74 -1.29
C LEU A 82 7.68 3.30 -1.17
N LEU A 83 7.12 2.53 -0.24
CA LEU A 83 7.51 1.14 -0.04
C LEU A 83 7.18 0.28 -1.27
N GLU A 84 5.97 0.39 -1.82
CA GLU A 84 5.58 -0.38 -3.00
C GLU A 84 6.39 -0.01 -4.24
N PHE A 85 6.74 1.27 -4.40
CA PHE A 85 7.60 1.70 -5.52
C PHE A 85 9.02 1.15 -5.37
N VAL A 86 9.60 1.17 -4.17
CA VAL A 86 10.94 0.60 -3.93
C VAL A 86 10.96 -0.91 -4.19
N LYS A 87 9.93 -1.65 -3.73
CA LYS A 87 9.76 -3.09 -4.06
C LYS A 87 9.68 -3.31 -5.56
N LEU A 88 8.89 -2.51 -6.29
CA LEU A 88 8.82 -2.60 -7.75
C LEU A 88 10.20 -2.42 -8.39
N LEU A 89 11.01 -1.46 -7.93
CA LEU A 89 12.36 -1.26 -8.46
C LEU A 89 13.24 -2.49 -8.23
N GLU A 90 13.08 -3.16 -7.10
CA GLU A 90 13.78 -4.42 -6.80
C GLU A 90 13.32 -5.57 -7.70
N GLU A 91 12.00 -5.77 -7.81
CA GLU A 91 11.40 -6.80 -8.68
C GLU A 91 11.79 -6.64 -10.15
N GLU A 92 11.85 -5.40 -10.65
CA GLU A 92 12.25 -5.07 -12.02
C GLU A 92 13.79 -5.09 -12.21
N GLY A 93 14.56 -5.35 -11.15
CA GLY A 93 16.03 -5.38 -11.16
C GLY A 93 16.70 -4.00 -11.30
N LEU A 94 15.92 -2.92 -11.26
CA LEU A 94 16.37 -1.52 -11.36
C LEU A 94 17.09 -1.05 -10.08
N LEU A 95 16.79 -1.71 -8.96
CA LEU A 95 17.46 -1.56 -7.68
C LEU A 95 17.88 -2.94 -7.21
N HIS A 96 19.17 -3.20 -7.02
CA HIS A 96 19.61 -4.54 -6.61
C HIS A 96 20.84 -4.48 -5.71
N PHE A 97 20.93 -5.43 -4.79
CA PHE A 97 22.08 -5.56 -3.91
C PHE A 97 23.22 -6.32 -4.60
N HIS A 98 24.34 -5.65 -4.82
CA HIS A 98 25.51 -6.24 -5.46
C HIS A 98 26.41 -6.92 -4.42
N LEU A 99 26.26 -8.24 -4.25
CA LEU A 99 26.98 -9.05 -3.26
C LEU A 99 28.51 -8.87 -3.32
N GLY A 100 29.12 -8.83 -4.51
CA GLY A 100 30.58 -8.70 -4.65
C GLY A 100 31.16 -7.37 -4.18
N LEU A 101 30.32 -6.35 -4.01
CA LEU A 101 30.72 -5.02 -3.55
C LEU A 101 30.00 -4.63 -2.25
N PHE A 102 29.17 -5.52 -1.70
CA PHE A 102 28.30 -5.29 -0.53
C PHE A 102 27.57 -3.95 -0.57
N GLN A 103 26.99 -3.62 -1.72
CA GLN A 103 26.32 -2.34 -1.90
C GLN A 103 25.13 -2.42 -2.84
N TRP A 104 24.12 -1.60 -2.56
CA TRP A 104 23.03 -1.33 -3.50
C TRP A 104 23.54 -0.61 -4.75
N LYS A 105 23.03 -1.03 -5.90
CA LYS A 105 23.24 -0.42 -7.21
C LYS A 105 21.91 -0.07 -7.85
N TRP A 106 21.90 1.05 -8.56
CA TRP A 106 20.80 1.54 -9.37
C TRP A 106 21.35 2.51 -10.41
N ASP A 107 20.58 2.74 -11.48
CA ASP A 107 20.83 3.79 -12.47
C ASP A 107 19.61 4.72 -12.50
N GLU A 108 19.81 5.97 -12.10
CA GLU A 108 18.75 6.97 -12.03
C GLU A 108 18.13 7.30 -13.40
N THR A 109 18.94 7.22 -14.46
CA THR A 109 18.49 7.44 -15.83
C THR A 109 17.64 6.26 -16.29
N GLU A 110 18.09 5.03 -16.01
CA GLU A 110 17.31 3.83 -16.34
C GLU A 110 15.98 3.82 -15.58
N ILE A 111 16.00 4.04 -14.26
CA ILE A 111 14.79 4.13 -13.43
C ILE A 111 13.86 5.21 -13.99
N GLY A 112 14.37 6.41 -14.27
CA GLY A 112 13.58 7.52 -14.79
C GLY A 112 12.88 7.17 -16.11
N SER A 113 13.58 6.46 -17.00
CA SER A 113 13.05 6.05 -18.32
C SER A 113 12.02 4.91 -18.23
N ARG A 114 12.29 3.87 -17.43
CA ARG A 114 11.44 2.68 -17.27
C ARG A 114 10.16 2.98 -16.50
N THR A 115 10.26 3.93 -15.56
CA THR A 115 9.13 4.37 -14.75
C THR A 115 8.46 5.62 -15.32
N ALA A 116 8.89 6.12 -16.49
CA ALA A 116 8.38 7.34 -17.11
C ALA A 116 6.86 7.38 -17.14
N SER A 117 6.23 6.29 -17.58
CA SER A 117 4.78 6.11 -17.70
C SER A 117 4.05 5.78 -16.39
N THR A 118 4.77 5.56 -15.28
CA THR A 118 4.19 5.38 -13.95
C THR A 118 4.04 6.76 -13.31
N GLU A 119 3.20 7.62 -13.87
CA GLU A 119 3.04 9.00 -13.39
C GLU A 119 2.23 9.08 -12.10
N ASN A 120 1.46 8.04 -11.77
CA ASN A 120 0.64 8.01 -10.55
C ASN A 120 0.57 6.64 -9.88
N VAL A 121 0.13 6.66 -8.62
CA VAL A 121 -0.27 5.54 -7.76
C VAL A 121 -1.10 4.48 -8.49
N VAL A 122 -2.01 4.92 -9.35
CA VAL A 122 -2.92 4.05 -10.08
C VAL A 122 -2.15 3.14 -11.03
N ASP A 123 -1.11 3.65 -11.69
CA ASP A 123 -0.32 2.88 -12.66
C ASP A 123 0.49 1.78 -11.97
N LEU A 124 1.00 2.05 -10.75
CA LEU A 124 1.72 1.08 -9.93
C LEU A 124 0.80 -0.08 -9.52
N LEU A 125 -0.38 0.26 -8.99
CA LEU A 125 -1.38 -0.72 -8.57
C LEU A 125 -1.93 -1.51 -9.78
N GLN A 126 -2.12 -0.84 -10.91
CA GLN A 126 -2.55 -1.47 -12.16
C GLN A 126 -1.52 -2.50 -12.62
N ARG A 127 -0.22 -2.14 -12.69
CA ARG A 127 0.83 -3.09 -13.08
C ARG A 127 0.92 -4.28 -12.14
N LYS A 128 0.78 -4.06 -10.83
CA LYS A 128 0.75 -5.15 -9.85
C LYS A 128 -0.42 -6.09 -10.09
N MET A 129 -1.61 -5.54 -10.34
CA MET A 129 -2.80 -6.33 -10.68
C MET A 129 -2.65 -7.05 -12.02
N GLU A 130 -2.01 -6.45 -13.02
CA GLU A 130 -1.75 -7.07 -14.34
C GLU A 130 -0.82 -8.30 -14.26
N LYS A 131 0.02 -8.41 -13.21
CA LYS A 131 0.82 -9.61 -12.95
C LYS A 131 -0.01 -10.79 -12.42
N LEU A 132 -1.19 -10.53 -11.85
CA LEU A 132 -2.08 -11.58 -11.34
C LEU A 132 -2.75 -12.34 -12.49
N SER A 133 -3.07 -13.62 -12.25
CA SER A 133 -3.90 -14.40 -13.19
C SER A 133 -5.28 -13.74 -13.36
N ARG A 134 -5.94 -13.98 -14.51
CA ARG A 134 -7.31 -13.46 -14.72
C ARG A 134 -8.28 -13.93 -13.65
N GLU A 135 -8.06 -15.13 -13.14
CA GLU A 135 -8.83 -15.69 -12.03
C GLU A 135 -8.63 -14.88 -10.74
N ALA A 136 -7.38 -14.63 -10.37
CA ALA A 136 -7.00 -13.83 -9.21
C ALA A 136 -7.51 -12.37 -9.31
N GLN A 137 -7.44 -11.75 -10.49
CA GLN A 137 -8.05 -10.43 -10.74
C GLN A 137 -9.57 -10.46 -10.55
N GLY A 138 -10.23 -11.50 -11.07
CA GLY A 138 -11.68 -11.67 -10.93
C GLY A 138 -12.10 -11.88 -9.47
N PHE A 139 -11.29 -12.58 -8.69
CA PHE A 139 -11.49 -12.79 -7.25
C PHE A 139 -11.32 -11.48 -6.47
N LEU A 140 -10.26 -10.72 -6.77
CA LEU A 140 -10.00 -9.42 -6.15
C LEU A 140 -11.12 -8.41 -6.44
N GLN A 141 -11.72 -8.43 -7.64
CA GLN A 141 -12.90 -7.63 -7.95
C GLN A 141 -14.11 -7.98 -7.07
N CYS A 142 -14.32 -9.27 -6.77
CA CYS A 142 -15.38 -9.68 -5.85
C CYS A 142 -15.11 -9.19 -4.43
N ALA A 143 -13.86 -9.29 -3.96
CA ALA A 143 -13.45 -8.78 -2.67
C ALA A 143 -13.66 -7.27 -2.55
N ALA A 144 -13.31 -6.50 -3.60
CA ALA A 144 -13.46 -5.05 -3.63
C ALA A 144 -14.92 -4.59 -3.43
N CYS A 145 -15.90 -5.41 -3.84
CA CYS A 145 -17.32 -5.13 -3.60
C CYS A 145 -17.75 -5.36 -2.14
N LEU A 146 -16.99 -6.13 -1.35
CA LEU A 146 -17.28 -6.41 0.05
C LEU A 146 -16.72 -5.35 1.02
N GLY A 147 -15.78 -4.52 0.56
CA GLY A 147 -15.17 -3.45 1.35
C GLY A 147 -13.79 -3.84 1.91
N SER A 148 -13.27 -3.02 2.82
CA SER A 148 -11.93 -3.15 3.40
C SER A 148 -11.77 -4.31 4.38
N SER A 149 -12.87 -4.93 4.80
CA SER A 149 -12.85 -6.15 5.62
C SER A 149 -14.07 -7.00 5.28
N PHE A 150 -13.89 -8.32 5.24
CA PHE A 150 -14.95 -9.27 4.94
C PHE A 150 -14.70 -10.60 5.65
N VAL A 151 -15.74 -11.41 5.79
CA VAL A 151 -15.64 -12.77 6.31
C VAL A 151 -15.24 -13.70 5.17
N ASP A 152 -14.28 -14.58 5.42
CA ASP A 152 -13.74 -15.53 4.46
C ASP A 152 -14.84 -16.40 3.79
N ASP A 153 -15.79 -16.90 4.59
CA ASP A 153 -16.94 -17.66 4.09
C ASP A 153 -17.80 -16.87 3.08
N THR A 154 -17.92 -15.55 3.27
CA THR A 154 -18.71 -14.68 2.39
C THR A 154 -18.09 -14.55 1.02
N ILE A 155 -16.76 -14.34 0.94
CA ILE A 155 -16.08 -14.22 -0.36
C ILE A 155 -16.05 -15.56 -1.09
N LYS A 156 -15.85 -16.68 -0.37
CA LYS A 156 -15.92 -18.04 -0.92
C LYS A 156 -17.27 -18.30 -1.55
N LEU A 157 -18.36 -18.00 -0.83
CA LEU A 157 -19.73 -18.19 -1.33
C LEU A 157 -19.98 -17.39 -2.62
N ILE A 158 -19.63 -16.11 -2.64
CA ILE A 158 -19.84 -15.22 -3.81
C ILE A 158 -18.99 -15.68 -4.99
N TRP A 159 -17.75 -16.08 -4.74
CA TRP A 159 -16.86 -16.56 -5.79
C TRP A 159 -17.34 -17.86 -6.43
N HIS A 160 -17.76 -18.84 -5.62
CA HIS A 160 -18.35 -20.08 -6.13
C HIS A 160 -19.61 -19.79 -6.95
N HIS A 161 -20.48 -18.88 -6.50
CA HIS A 161 -21.66 -18.51 -7.25
C HIS A 161 -21.32 -17.80 -8.58
N LYS A 162 -20.33 -16.90 -8.59
CA LYS A 162 -19.85 -16.22 -9.81
C LYS A 162 -19.27 -17.21 -10.82
N LYS A 163 -18.50 -18.20 -10.37
CA LYS A 163 -17.97 -19.27 -11.23
C LYS A 163 -19.09 -20.13 -11.81
N ASN A 164 -20.09 -20.49 -11.01
CA ASN A 164 -21.23 -21.30 -11.48
C ASN A 164 -22.09 -20.60 -12.54
N ILE A 165 -22.12 -19.27 -12.57
CA ILE A 165 -22.83 -18.50 -13.61
C ILE A 165 -22.05 -18.48 -14.94
N ASN A 166 -20.72 -18.55 -14.88
CA ASN A 166 -19.83 -18.43 -16.04
C ASN A 166 -19.34 -19.82 -16.49
N GLU A 167 -20.26 -20.71 -16.91
CA GLU A 167 -20.02 -22.14 -17.26
C GLU A 167 -18.94 -22.44 -18.35
N ASP A 168 -18.22 -21.44 -18.86
CA ASP A 168 -17.17 -21.60 -19.88
C ASP A 168 -15.78 -21.19 -19.35
N SER A 169 -15.03 -22.12 -18.74
CA SER A 169 -13.57 -22.14 -18.91
C SER A 169 -12.95 -23.46 -18.44
N SER A 170 -12.38 -24.20 -19.39
CA SER A 170 -11.55 -25.40 -19.18
C SER A 170 -10.14 -25.08 -18.64
N GLU A 171 -9.99 -24.06 -17.80
CA GLU A 171 -8.71 -23.66 -17.21
C GLU A 171 -8.52 -24.37 -15.86
N ALA A 172 -7.28 -24.72 -15.53
CA ALA A 172 -6.92 -25.38 -14.28
C ALA A 172 -7.48 -24.59 -13.09
N GLU A 173 -8.27 -25.25 -12.25
CA GLU A 173 -8.93 -24.62 -11.11
C GLU A 173 -7.91 -24.27 -10.03
N THR A 174 -7.64 -22.97 -9.85
CA THR A 174 -6.96 -22.49 -8.65
C THR A 174 -7.94 -22.61 -7.48
N GLY A 175 -7.52 -23.25 -6.38
CA GLY A 175 -8.36 -23.38 -5.19
C GLY A 175 -8.66 -22.01 -4.59
N THR A 176 -9.86 -21.82 -4.00
CA THR A 176 -10.19 -20.57 -3.30
C THR A 176 -9.20 -20.24 -2.18
N GLU A 177 -8.69 -21.27 -1.49
CA GLU A 177 -7.65 -21.13 -0.48
C GLU A 177 -6.32 -20.65 -1.08
N GLU A 178 -5.93 -21.18 -2.24
CA GLU A 178 -4.71 -20.75 -2.93
C GLU A 178 -4.84 -19.29 -3.39
N LEU A 179 -5.99 -18.88 -3.93
CA LEU A 179 -6.27 -17.49 -4.26
C LEU A 179 -6.19 -16.57 -3.05
N LEU A 180 -6.75 -16.97 -1.90
CA LEU A 180 -6.66 -16.20 -0.66
C LEU A 180 -5.21 -16.07 -0.19
N MET A 181 -4.45 -17.17 -0.23
CA MET A 181 -3.03 -17.16 0.12
C MET A 181 -2.23 -16.23 -0.79
N THR A 182 -2.44 -16.30 -2.11
CA THR A 182 -1.82 -15.37 -3.06
C THR A 182 -2.16 -13.92 -2.73
N MET A 183 -3.42 -13.60 -2.39
CA MET A 183 -3.80 -12.23 -2.05
C MET A 183 -3.16 -11.73 -0.75
N VAL A 184 -2.93 -12.61 0.23
CA VAL A 184 -2.22 -12.27 1.46
C VAL A 184 -0.72 -12.08 1.19
N GLU A 185 -0.10 -12.98 0.43
CA GLU A 185 1.33 -12.90 0.05
C GLU A 185 1.62 -11.62 -0.75
N GLU A 186 0.73 -11.25 -1.66
CA GLU A 186 0.82 -10.05 -2.48
C GLU A 186 0.39 -8.76 -1.72
N ASN A 187 0.01 -8.85 -0.44
CA ASN A 187 -0.48 -7.76 0.42
C ASN A 187 -1.75 -7.05 -0.11
N TYR A 188 -2.65 -7.79 -0.75
CA TYR A 188 -4.00 -7.30 -1.09
C TYR A 188 -5.00 -7.46 0.06
N PHE A 189 -4.82 -8.46 0.92
CA PHE A 189 -5.60 -8.68 2.15
C PHE A 189 -4.69 -8.71 3.39
N GLU A 190 -5.28 -8.41 4.55
CA GLU A 190 -4.64 -8.52 5.88
C GLU A 190 -5.13 -9.78 6.63
#